data_AF-A0A947KX42-F1
#
_entry.id   AF-A0A947KX42-F1
#
_cell.length_a   1.000
_cell.length_b   1.000
_cell.length_c   1.000
_cell.angle_alpha   90.00
_cell.angle_beta   90.00
_cell.angle_gamma   90.00
#
_symmetry.space_group_name_H-M   'P 1'
#
loop_
_entity.id
_entity.type
_entity.pdbx_description
1 polymer ?
#
loop_
_entity_poly.entity_id
_entity_poly.type
_entity_poly.pdbx_seq_one_letter_code
_entity_poly.pdbx_strand_id
1 'polypeptide(L)' 'MTTAAIDLARKAAAQHLQQQGYTAEAALVAQGQGDDFAEVRMALSLLKIMQPAPPPLPKRGGRRLFGEEC' A
#
# COMPACT_ATOMS: atom_id res chain seq x y z
N MET A 1 -6.84 1.19 2.54
CA MET A 1 -5.98 0.78 1.40
C MET A 1 -6.77 -0.19 0.54
N THR A 2 -6.62 -0.11 -0.77
CA THR A 2 -7.24 -1.07 -1.70
C THR A 2 -6.49 -2.40 -1.67
N THR A 3 -7.16 -3.51 -2.00
CA THR A 3 -6.51 -4.83 -2.09
C THR A 3 -5.32 -4.82 -3.05
N ALA A 4 -5.46 -4.15 -4.19
CA ALA A 4 -4.39 -3.98 -5.17
C ALA A 4 -3.14 -3.25 -4.61
N ALA A 5 -3.33 -2.29 -3.70
CA ALA A 5 -2.22 -1.60 -3.05
C ALA A 5 -1.46 -2.53 -2.09
N ILE A 6 -2.19 -3.38 -1.36
CA ILE A 6 -1.60 -4.38 -0.46
C ILE A 6 -0.81 -5.42 -1.28
N ASP A 7 -1.36 -5.88 -2.40
CA ASP A 7 -0.69 -6.83 -3.28
C ASP A 7 0.60 -6.25 -3.88
N LEU A 8 0.61 -4.96 -4.22
CA LEU A 8 1.81 -4.27 -4.70
C LEU A 8 2.89 -4.20 -3.61
N ALA A 9 2.52 -3.88 -2.38
CA ALA A 9 3.46 -3.84 -1.26
C ALA A 9 4.04 -5.24 -0.96
N ARG A 10 3.21 -6.29 -0.98
CA ARG A 10 3.67 -7.68 -0.81
C ARG A 10 4.63 -8.09 -1.92
N LYS A 11 4.35 -7.77 -3.19
CA LYS A 11 5.26 -8.06 -4.30
C LYS A 11 6.62 -7.38 -4.14
N ALA A 12 6.63 -6.11 -3.75
CA ALA A 12 7.87 -5.37 -3.52
C ALA A 12 8.71 -5.99 -2.38
N ALA A 13 8.06 -6.34 -1.27
CA ALA A 13 8.72 -6.98 -0.13
C ALA A 13 9.23 -8.39 -0.48
N ALA A 14 8.44 -9.21 -1.17
CA ALA A 14 8.85 -10.53 -1.62
C ALA A 14 10.06 -10.48 -2.57
N GLN A 15 10.07 -9.52 -3.51
CA GLN A 15 11.21 -9.32 -4.41
C GLN A 15 12.48 -8.93 -3.65
N HIS A 16 12.37 -8.06 -2.64
CA HIS A 16 13.49 -7.67 -1.79
C HIS A 16 14.07 -8.85 -1.02
N LEU A 17 13.22 -9.66 -0.39
CA LEU A 17 13.62 -10.87 0.33
C LEU A 17 14.31 -11.87 -0.60
N GLN A 18 13.77 -12.05 -1.81
CA GLN A 18 14.34 -12.98 -2.79
C GLN A 18 15.73 -12.53 -3.28
N GLN A 19 15.96 -11.23 -3.46
CA GLN A 19 17.28 -10.67 -3.82
C GLN A 19 18.32 -10.89 -2.72
N GLN A 20 17.90 -11.02 -1.47
CA GLN A 20 18.77 -11.31 -0.33
C GLN A 20 18.94 -12.81 -0.05
N GLY A 21 18.28 -13.68 -0.82
CA GLY A 21 18.35 -15.14 -0.67
C GLY A 21 17.32 -15.73 0.29
N TYR A 22 16.41 -14.93 0.85
CA TYR A 22 15.33 -15.36 1.74
C TYR A 22 14.12 -15.89 0.95
N THR A 23 14.33 -17.00 0.24
CA THR A 23 13.33 -17.55 -0.70
C THR A 23 12.09 -18.10 -0.01
N ALA A 24 12.21 -18.66 1.20
CA ALA A 24 11.08 -19.17 1.98
C ALA A 24 10.18 -18.01 2.46
N GLU A 25 10.80 -16.95 2.97
CA GLU A 25 10.14 -15.75 3.44
C GLU A 25 9.45 -15.00 2.30
N ALA A 26 10.10 -14.90 1.13
CA ALA A 26 9.49 -14.33 -0.06
C ALA A 26 8.21 -15.08 -0.47
N ALA A 27 8.20 -16.42 -0.37
CA ALA A 27 7.03 -17.22 -0.66
C ALA A 27 5.89 -17.01 0.35
N LEU A 28 6.22 -16.87 1.64
CA LEU A 28 5.24 -16.56 2.69
C LEU A 28 4.58 -15.19 2.48
N VAL A 29 5.37 -14.17 2.13
CA VAL A 29 4.86 -12.82 1.83
C VAL A 29 3.96 -12.84 0.59
N ALA A 30 4.34 -13.56 -0.47
CA ALA A 30 3.54 -13.68 -1.69
C ALA A 30 2.17 -14.36 -1.43
N GLN A 31 2.11 -15.26 -0.45
CA GLN A 31 0.88 -15.92 -0.01
C GLN A 31 0.06 -15.10 1.01
N GLY A 32 0.53 -13.90 1.39
CA GLY A 32 -0.11 -13.05 2.39
C GLY A 32 0.03 -13.57 3.83
N GLN A 33 0.94 -14.50 4.07
CA GLN A 33 1.25 -15.07 5.39
C GLN A 33 2.41 -14.34 6.09
N GLY A 34 3.10 -13.44 5.39
CA GLY A 34 4.25 -12.68 5.90
C GLY A 34 3.97 -11.21 6.18
N ASP A 35 2.70 -10.79 6.33
CA ASP A 35 2.35 -9.38 6.53
C ASP A 35 2.97 -8.77 7.81
N ASP A 36 3.34 -9.61 8.77
CA ASP A 36 3.98 -9.21 10.03
C ASP A 36 5.48 -8.92 9.87
N PHE A 37 6.10 -9.31 8.75
CA PHE A 37 7.52 -9.07 8.48
C PHE A 37 7.80 -7.56 8.42
N ALA A 38 8.98 -7.16 8.92
CA ALA A 38 9.35 -5.76 8.98
C ALA A 38 9.35 -5.13 7.58
N GLU A 39 9.81 -5.88 6.58
CA GLU A 39 9.88 -5.52 5.16
C GLU A 39 8.50 -5.21 4.59
N VAL A 40 7.49 -6.03 4.91
CA VAL A 40 6.12 -5.80 4.44
C VAL A 40 5.49 -4.59 5.12
N ARG A 41 5.69 -4.42 6.44
CA ARG A 41 5.23 -3.24 7.17
C ARG A 41 5.87 -1.95 6.68
N MET A 42 7.16 -1.99 6.34
CA MET A 42 7.88 -0.86 5.75
C MET A 42 7.35 -0.54 4.35
N ALA A 43 7.18 -1.54 3.49
CA ALA A 43 6.62 -1.37 2.15
C ALA A 43 5.20 -0.77 2.19
N LEU A 44 4.34 -1.26 3.09
CA LEU A 44 3.00 -0.69 3.30
C LEU A 44 3.06 0.76 3.79
N SER A 45 3.97 1.06 4.72
CA SER A 45 4.13 2.43 5.25
C SER A 45 4.59 3.40 4.16
N LEU A 46 5.56 3.00 3.34
CA LEU A 46 6.01 3.78 2.19
C LEU A 46 4.90 4.00 1.16
N LEU A 47 4.13 2.95 0.86
CA LEU A 47 3.01 3.06 -0.08
C LEU A 47 1.96 4.05 0.42
N LYS A 48 1.69 4.10 1.73
CA LYS A 48 0.77 5.07 2.34
C LYS A 48 1.25 6.52 2.20
N ILE A 49 2.57 6.74 2.27
CA ILE A 49 3.19 8.06 2.09
C ILE A 49 3.13 8.48 0.63
N MET A 50 3.47 7.56 -0.29
CA MET A 50 3.48 7.82 -1.73
C MET A 50 2.08 7.97 -2.34
N GLN A 51 1.07 7.35 -1.73
CA GLN A 51 -0.33 7.46 -2.12
C GLN A 51 -1.12 8.13 -0.99
N PRO A 52 -0.90 9.44 -0.76
CA PRO A 52 -1.65 10.17 0.24
C PRO A 52 -3.14 10.10 -0.12
N ALA A 53 -3.99 9.87 0.88
CA ALA A 53 -5.43 9.89 0.66
C ALA A 53 -5.82 11.25 0.05
N PRO A 54 -6.73 11.27 -0.95
CA PRO A 54 -7.17 12.52 -1.53
C PRO A 54 -7.71 13.43 -0.42
N PRO A 55 -7.38 14.74 -0.46
CA PRO A 55 -7.86 15.66 0.55
C PRO A 55 -9.39 15.60 0.61
N PRO A 56 -10.01 15.67 1.81
CA PRO A 56 -11.45 15.70 1.91
C PRO A 56 -11.98 16.89 1.10
N LEU A 57 -13.02 16.65 0.30
CA LEU A 57 -13.64 17.71 -0.51
C LEU A 57 -13.98 18.91 0.39
N PRO A 58 -13.61 20.14 -0.01
CA PRO A 58 -13.92 21.31 0.78
C PRO A 58 -15.44 21.40 0.96
N LYS A 59 -15.86 21.53 2.22
CA LYS A 59 -17.26 21.75 2.59
C LYS A 59 -17.43 23.24 2.89
N ARG A 60 -18.38 23.90 2.25
CA ARG A 60 -18.85 25.24 2.65
C ARG A 60 -20.29 25.11 3.12
N GLY A 61 -20.55 25.43 4.39
CA GLY A 61 -21.89 25.35 4.98
C GLY A 61 -22.54 23.95 4.92
N GLY A 62 -21.76 22.87 5.00
CA GLY A 62 -22.27 21.49 4.98
C GLY A 62 -22.54 20.91 3.58
N ARG A 63 -22.31 21.66 2.49
CA ARG A 63 -22.47 21.18 1.10
C ARG A 63 -21.11 20.86 0.47
N ARG A 64 -21.04 19.75 -0.29
CA ARG A 64 -19.86 19.34 -1.08
C ARG A 64 -19.71 20.30 -2.26
N LEU A 65 -18.50 20.83 -2.50
CA LEU A 65 -18.27 21.93 -3.43
C LEU A 65 -17.89 21.56 -4.88
N PHE A 66 -17.79 20.28 -5.28
CA PHE A 66 -17.28 19.95 -6.63
C PHE A 66 -18.01 18.83 -7.37
N GLY A 67 -18.26 19.08 -8.66
CA GLY A 67 -18.95 18.24 -9.65
C GLY A 67 -19.26 18.94 -10.99
N GLU A 68 -18.55 20.01 -11.38
CA GLU A 68 -18.62 20.54 -12.75
C GLU A 68 -17.21 20.54 -13.36
N GLU A 69 -17.17 19.99 -14.56
CA GLU A 69 -16.03 19.49 -15.30
C GLU A 69 -15.58 20.59 -16.27
N CYS A 70 -14.27 20.76 -16.46
CA CYS A 70 -13.68 21.51 -17.57
C CYS A 70 -12.68 20.61 -18.28
#